data_AF-A0A7Y9K399-F1
#
_entry.id   AF-A0A7Y9K399-F1
#
_cell.length_a   1.000
_cell.length_b   1.000
_cell.length_c   1.000
_cell.angle_alpha   90.00
_cell.angle_beta   90.00
_cell.angle_gamma   90.00
#
_symmetry.space_group_name_H-M   'P 1'
#
loop_
_entity.id
_entity.type
_entity.pdbx_description
1 polymer ?
#
loop_
_entity_poly.entity_id
_entity_poly.type
_entity_poly.pdbx_seq_one_letter_code
_entity_poly.pdbx_strand_id
1 'polypeptide(L)'
;MTVSIEALRLEMEAAAAALDFETAGKLRDRISLLRAGGADVDTAGLERQRPGAMGLGTSQSRVAPPEGWVKPAKPDPMTKRRGR
;
A
#
# COMPACT_ATOMS: atom_id res chain seq x y z
N MET A 1 30.33 9.85 -8.69
CA MET A 1 29.88 10.76 -7.61
C MET A 1 28.69 10.12 -6.94
N THR A 2 28.78 9.80 -5.66
CA THR A 2 27.64 9.27 -4.89
C THR A 2 26.69 10.42 -4.58
N VAL A 3 25.57 10.49 -5.30
CA VAL A 3 24.54 11.49 -5.02
C VAL A 3 23.96 11.19 -3.64
N SER A 4 24.08 12.15 -2.70
CA SER A 4 23.57 11.99 -1.34
C SER A 4 22.07 12.25 -1.30
N ILE A 5 21.35 11.56 -0.42
CA ILE A 5 19.90 11.76 -0.21
C ILE A 5 19.60 13.23 0.17
N GLU A 6 20.49 13.86 0.93
CA GLU A 6 20.36 15.27 1.32
C GLU A 6 20.42 16.22 0.12
N ALA A 7 21.31 15.95 -0.86
CA ALA A 7 21.38 16.76 -2.07
C ALA A 7 20.07 16.70 -2.87
N LEU A 8 19.52 15.49 -3.06
CA LEU A 8 18.23 15.30 -3.74
C LEU A 8 17.08 15.98 -2.99
N ARG A 9 17.13 15.99 -1.65
CA ARG A 9 16.11 16.64 -0.82
C ARG A 9 16.11 18.16 -1.02
N LEU A 10 17.29 18.75 -1.08
CA LEU A 10 17.48 20.19 -1.26
C LEU A 10 17.02 20.63 -2.66
N GLU A 11 17.31 19.81 -3.68
CA GLU A 11 16.86 20.02 -5.05
C GLU A 11 15.33 19.88 -5.20
N MET A 12 14.72 18.92 -4.49
CA MET A 12 13.27 18.73 -4.44
C MET A 12 12.57 19.94 -3.81
N GLU A 13 13.11 20.47 -2.71
CA GLU A 13 12.56 21.67 -2.04
C GLU A 13 12.68 22.91 -2.95
N ALA A 14 13.78 23.06 -3.67
CA ALA A 14 13.96 24.13 -4.65
C ALA A 14 12.94 24.03 -5.81
N ALA A 15 12.72 22.83 -6.35
CA ALA A 15 11.71 22.60 -7.39
C ALA A 15 10.29 22.91 -6.89
N ALA A 16 9.95 22.50 -5.66
CA ALA A 16 8.66 22.80 -5.04
C ALA A 16 8.47 24.31 -4.82
N ALA A 17 9.51 25.03 -4.40
CA ALA A 17 9.48 26.49 -4.26
C ALA A 17 9.28 27.20 -5.61
N ALA A 18 9.77 26.62 -6.70
CA ALA A 18 9.55 27.09 -8.07
C ALA A 18 8.20 26.64 -8.68
N LEU A 19 7.35 25.95 -7.90
CA LEU A 19 6.08 25.34 -8.35
C LEU A 19 6.25 24.26 -9.44
N ASP A 20 7.45 23.71 -9.60
CA ASP A 20 7.72 22.56 -10.47
C ASP A 20 7.49 21.25 -9.71
N PHE A 21 6.21 20.91 -9.56
CA PHE A 21 5.79 19.71 -8.84
C PHE A 21 6.10 18.41 -9.59
N GLU A 22 6.28 18.46 -10.90
CA GLU A 22 6.69 17.30 -11.70
C GLU A 22 8.13 16.90 -11.34
N THR A 23 9.05 17.86 -11.34
CA THR A 23 10.44 17.61 -10.95
C THR A 23 10.54 17.24 -9.47
N ALA A 24 9.80 17.91 -8.59
CA ALA A 24 9.76 17.56 -7.17
C ALA A 24 9.23 16.13 -6.93
N GLY A 25 8.22 15.70 -7.70
CA GLY A 25 7.69 14.33 -7.66
C GLY A 25 8.74 13.29 -8.03
N LYS A 26 9.46 13.49 -9.14
CA LYS A 26 10.53 12.59 -9.59
C LYS A 26 11.65 12.46 -8.54
N LEU A 27 12.06 13.57 -7.95
CA LEU A 27 13.08 13.59 -6.89
C LEU A 27 12.61 12.86 -5.62
N ARG A 28 11.34 13.01 -5.24
CA ARG A 28 10.74 12.26 -4.12
C ARG A 28 10.77 10.75 -4.36
N ASP A 29 10.43 10.31 -5.55
CA ASP A 29 10.42 8.89 -5.91
C ASP A 29 11.85 8.33 -5.90
N ARG A 30 12.80 9.09 -6.45
CA ARG A 30 14.24 8.81 -6.40
C ARG A 30 14.75 8.62 -4.96
N ILE A 31 14.39 9.53 -4.05
CA ILE A 31 14.75 9.45 -2.62
C ILE A 31 14.15 8.20 -1.98
N SER A 32 12.89 7.87 -2.32
CA SER A 32 12.20 6.70 -1.76
C SER A 32 12.88 5.39 -2.17
N LEU A 33 13.33 5.29 -3.42
CA LEU A 33 14.10 4.14 -3.91
C LEU A 33 15.44 3.98 -3.19
N LEU A 34 16.19 5.08 -3.05
CA LEU A 34 17.49 5.06 -2.36
C LEU A 34 17.33 4.65 -0.88
N ARG A 35 16.26 5.10 -0.21
CA ARG A 35 15.96 4.70 1.18
C ARG A 35 15.56 3.22 1.31
N ALA A 36 14.93 2.65 0.29
CA ALA A 36 14.58 1.24 0.25
C ALA A 36 15.77 0.32 -0.07
N GLY A 37 16.98 0.87 -0.24
CA GLY A 37 18.18 0.10 -0.60
C GLY A 37 18.24 -0.28 -2.09
N GLY A 38 17.42 0.34 -2.94
CA GLY A 38 17.41 0.14 -4.38
C GLY A 38 18.44 1.01 -5.11
N ALA A 39 18.94 0.52 -6.24
CA ALA A 39 19.76 1.31 -7.17
C ALA A 39 18.92 2.40 -7.87
N ASP A 40 19.52 3.16 -8.79
CA ASP A 40 18.77 4.02 -9.71
C ASP A 40 17.88 3.17 -10.63
N VAL A 41 16.62 3.00 -10.24
CA VAL A 41 15.63 2.23 -11.01
C VAL A 41 14.61 3.23 -11.54
N ASP A 42 14.32 3.15 -12.84
CA ASP A 42 13.25 3.91 -13.46
C ASP A 42 11.89 3.49 -12.85
N THR A 43 11.16 4.45 -12.28
CA THR A 43 9.86 4.22 -11.64
C THR A 43 8.70 4.33 -12.64
N ALA A 44 8.96 4.72 -13.88
CA ALA A 44 7.93 4.82 -14.91
C ALA A 44 7.27 3.44 -15.12
N GLY A 45 5.98 3.35 -14.80
CA GLY A 45 5.20 2.11 -14.93
C GLY A 45 5.12 1.24 -13.67
N LEU A 46 5.67 1.67 -12.53
CA LEU A 46 5.41 1.02 -11.25
C LEU A 46 3.97 1.29 -10.79
N GLU A 47 3.10 0.31 -10.95
CA GLU A 47 1.76 0.35 -10.36
C GLU A 47 1.79 -0.12 -8.90
N ARG A 48 0.95 0.52 -8.07
CA ARG A 48 0.70 0.02 -6.71
C ARG A 48 0.17 -1.40 -6.78
N GLN A 49 0.79 -2.27 -6.01
CA GLN A 49 0.33 -3.62 -5.81
C GLN A 49 -1.09 -3.62 -5.23
N ARG A 50 -1.99 -4.32 -5.92
CA ARG A 50 -3.37 -4.50 -5.46
C ARG A 50 -3.43 -5.70 -4.52
N PRO A 51 -4.13 -5.61 -3.37
CA PRO A 51 -4.38 -6.77 -2.53
C PRO A 51 -4.93 -7.94 -3.37
N GLY A 52 -4.18 -9.04 -3.40
CA GLY A 52 -4.52 -10.26 -4.11
C GLY A 52 -3.95 -10.47 -5.52
N ALA A 53 -3.24 -9.48 -6.08
CA ALA A 53 -2.50 -9.66 -7.35
C ALA A 53 -1.18 -10.43 -7.18
N MET A 54 -0.72 -10.59 -5.94
CA MET A 54 0.60 -11.15 -5.58
C MET A 54 0.69 -12.68 -5.52
N GLY A 55 -0.42 -13.40 -5.73
CA GLY A 55 -0.45 -14.87 -5.55
C GLY A 55 -0.19 -15.36 -4.11
N LEU A 56 0.09 -14.45 -3.18
CA LEU A 56 0.32 -14.71 -1.76
C LEU A 56 -1.00 -14.54 -0.99
N GLY A 57 -1.88 -15.53 -1.07
CA GLY A 57 -2.87 -15.78 -0.01
C GLY A 57 -4.24 -15.08 -0.06
N THR A 58 -4.68 -14.46 -1.16
CA THR A 58 -6.10 -14.02 -1.28
C THR A 58 -7.03 -15.08 -1.87
N SER A 59 -6.51 -16.26 -2.21
CA SER A 59 -7.32 -17.47 -2.40
C SER A 59 -7.80 -17.98 -1.05
N GLN A 60 -8.57 -17.19 -0.29
CA GLN A 60 -9.38 -17.80 0.74
C GLN A 60 -10.47 -18.60 0.02
N SER A 61 -10.19 -19.88 -0.22
CA SER A 61 -11.22 -20.85 -0.56
C SER A 61 -12.27 -20.75 0.54
N ARG A 62 -13.44 -20.20 0.21
CA ARG A 62 -14.59 -20.22 1.12
C ARG A 62 -14.79 -21.69 1.49
N VAL A 63 -14.55 -22.05 2.75
CA VAL A 63 -14.76 -23.43 3.21
C VAL A 63 -16.24 -23.74 3.01
N ALA A 64 -16.53 -24.55 2.00
CA ALA A 64 -17.88 -25.03 1.76
C ALA A 64 -18.20 -26.04 2.87
N PRO A 65 -19.31 -25.87 3.59
CA PRO A 65 -19.72 -26.86 4.57
C PRO A 65 -20.03 -28.18 3.84
N PRO A 66 -19.78 -29.34 4.48
CA PRO A 66 -20.08 -30.63 3.90
C PRO A 66 -21.59 -30.80 3.64
N GLU A 67 -21.94 -31.71 2.74
CA GLU A 67 -23.34 -32.01 2.40
C GLU A 67 -24.12 -32.43 3.66
N GLY A 68 -25.28 -31.80 3.89
CA GLY A 68 -26.12 -32.04 5.07
C GLY A 68 -25.74 -31.26 6.33
N TRP A 69 -24.72 -30.39 6.28
CA TRP A 69 -24.38 -29.56 7.44
C TRP A 69 -25.43 -28.48 7.71
N VAL A 70 -26.00 -28.50 8.91
CA VAL A 70 -26.95 -27.49 9.39
C VAL A 70 -26.22 -26.54 10.35
N LYS A 71 -26.22 -25.25 10.02
CA LYS A 71 -25.64 -24.21 10.87
C LYS A 71 -26.39 -24.16 12.21
N PRO A 72 -25.69 -24.17 13.37
CA PRO A 72 -26.34 -24.01 14.66
C PRO A 72 -27.03 -22.65 14.77
N ALA A 73 -28.15 -22.61 15.48
CA ALA A 73 -28.85 -21.37 15.77
C ALA A 73 -27.92 -20.42 16.56
N LYS A 74 -27.97 -19.12 16.21
CA LYS A 74 -27.22 -18.12 16.97
C LYS A 74 -27.78 -18.07 18.39
N PRO A 75 -26.94 -18.16 19.43
CA PRO A 75 -27.42 -18.03 20.81
C PRO A 75 -28.05 -16.64 21.01
N ASP A 76 -29.05 -16.58 21.90
CA ASP A 76 -29.65 -15.31 22.29
C ASP A 76 -28.53 -14.36 22.77
N PRO A 77 -28.50 -13.11 22.32
CA PRO A 77 -27.45 -12.16 22.68
C PRO A 77 -27.42 -11.80 24.18
N MET A 78 -28.26 -12.41 25.04
CA MET A 78 -28.34 -12.24 26.50
C MET A 78 -28.32 -10.77 26.94
N THR A 79 -28.72 -9.88 26.04
CA THR A 79 -28.63 -8.44 26.20
C THR A 79 -29.97 -7.85 25.80
N LYS A 80 -30.56 -7.07 26.70
CA LYS A 80 -31.80 -6.35 26.43
C LYS A 80 -31.48 -5.22 25.45
N ARG A 81 -31.93 -5.35 24.21
CA ARG A 81 -31.92 -4.27 23.21
C ARG A 81 -32.71 -3.09 23.76
N ARG A 82 -32.02 -2.11 24.36
CA ARG A 82 -32.61 -0.79 24.62
C ARG A 82 -32.58 -0.05 23.29
N GLY A 83 -33.71 -0.06 22.59
CA GLY A 83 -33.90 0.70 21.36
C GLY A 83 -33.58 2.18 21.58
N ARG A 84 -33.00 2.80 20.56
CA ARG A 84 -32.83 4.26 20.47
C ARG A 84 -34.13 4.88 19.98
#